data_AF-A0AAN1NQ99-F1
#
_entry.id   AF-A0AAN1NQ99-F1
#
_cell.length_a   1.000
_cell.length_b   1.000
_cell.length_c   1.000
_cell.angle_alpha   90.00
_cell.angle_beta   90.00
_cell.angle_gamma   90.00
#
_symmetry.space_group_name_H-M   'P 1'
#
loop_
_entity.id
_entity.type
_entity.pdbx_description
1 polymer ?
#
loop_
_entity_poly.entity_id
_entity_poly.type
_entity_poly.pdbx_seq_one_letter_code
_entity_poly.pdbx_strand_id
1 'polypeptide(L)'
;MSIKPLEVQRDQYGYWSHPDYLAFCDGREFISTEEFDQWMSDHGLKWKVNYRDEDMLDPTVDGCDISAWQPESPEGGGWFVGSIHDTEDGAVCIWLRSTAPEVE
;
A
#
# COMPACT_ATOMS: atom_id res chain seq x y z
N MET A 1 0.81 -14.64 12.03
CA MET A 1 1.58 -13.41 12.35
C MET A 1 0.81 -12.22 11.83
N SER A 2 0.49 -11.20 12.64
CA SER A 2 -0.26 -10.03 12.16
C SER A 2 0.69 -8.97 11.63
N ILE A 3 0.40 -8.41 10.44
CA ILE A 3 1.04 -7.16 10.02
C ILE A 3 0.66 -6.07 11.02
N LYS A 4 1.64 -5.23 11.36
CA LYS A 4 1.45 -4.07 12.23
C LYS A 4 1.60 -2.79 11.43
N PRO A 5 0.92 -1.69 11.82
CA PRO A 5 1.22 -0.39 11.24
C PRO A 5 2.68 -0.04 11.51
N LEU A 6 3.43 0.22 10.44
CA LEU A 6 4.80 0.75 10.49
C LEU A 6 4.81 2.18 9.99
N GLU A 7 5.82 2.93 10.43
CA GLU A 7 6.07 4.27 9.93
C GLU A 7 6.45 4.19 8.44
N VAL A 8 5.72 4.96 7.62
CA VAL A 8 5.88 4.98 6.17
C VAL A 8 7.07 5.87 5.83
N GLN A 9 8.25 5.26 5.73
CA GLN A 9 9.50 5.95 5.38
C GLN A 9 9.70 5.96 3.87
N ARG A 10 8.98 6.86 3.18
CA ARG A 10 9.12 7.02 1.74
C ARG A 10 10.56 7.34 1.33
N ASP A 11 11.03 6.68 0.28
CA ASP A 11 12.33 6.97 -0.34
C ASP A 11 12.28 8.30 -1.12
N GLN A 12 13.39 8.69 -1.74
CA GLN A 12 13.52 9.96 -2.47
C GLN A 12 12.45 10.14 -3.56
N TYR A 13 11.98 9.03 -4.15
CA TYR A 13 10.94 8.99 -5.19
C TYR A 13 9.51 8.89 -4.61
N GLY A 14 9.35 8.69 -3.30
CA GLY A 14 8.06 8.48 -2.66
C GLY A 14 7.65 7.02 -2.46
N TYR A 15 8.50 6.07 -2.86
CA TYR A 15 8.25 4.64 -2.75
C TYR A 15 8.44 4.12 -1.34
N TRP A 16 7.59 3.18 -0.93
CA TRP A 16 7.74 2.46 0.33
C TRP A 16 6.97 1.15 0.29
N SER A 17 7.53 0.10 0.87
CA SER A 17 6.88 -1.21 0.95
C SER A 17 7.13 -1.83 2.31
N HIS A 18 6.07 -2.42 2.89
CA HIS A 18 6.12 -3.01 4.22
C HIS A 18 7.02 -4.26 4.21
N PRO A 19 7.93 -4.45 5.19
CA PRO A 19 8.82 -5.60 5.24
C PRO A 19 8.08 -6.94 5.34
N ASP A 20 7.00 -7.04 6.13
CA ASP A 20 6.14 -8.24 6.10
C ASP A 20 5.43 -8.45 4.76
N TYR A 21 5.09 -7.38 4.02
CA TYR A 21 4.54 -7.51 2.67
C TYR A 21 5.63 -8.04 1.72
N LEU A 22 6.86 -7.52 1.81
CA LEU A 22 8.01 -8.03 1.06
C LEU A 22 8.34 -9.49 1.43
N ALA A 23 8.23 -9.84 2.70
CA ALA A 23 8.43 -11.20 3.20
C ALA A 23 7.32 -12.16 2.74
N PHE A 24 6.08 -11.67 2.64
CA PHE A 24 4.97 -12.42 2.02
C PHE A 24 5.19 -12.59 0.52
N CYS A 25 5.66 -11.54 -0.16
CA CYS A 25 6.09 -11.63 -1.54
C CYS A 25 7.26 -12.62 -1.69
N ASP A 26 8.13 -12.78 -0.71
CA ASP A 26 9.26 -13.73 -0.70
C ASP A 26 10.10 -13.67 -1.99
N GLY A 27 10.30 -12.46 -2.51
CA GLY A 27 10.99 -12.26 -3.80
C GLY A 27 10.20 -12.67 -5.04
N ARG A 28 8.92 -13.05 -4.92
CA ARG A 28 7.98 -13.09 -6.04
C ARG A 28 7.76 -11.67 -6.54
N GLU A 29 8.05 -11.47 -7.82
CA GLU A 29 7.92 -10.18 -8.49
C GLU A 29 6.45 -9.75 -8.64
N PHE A 30 5.52 -10.70 -8.52
CA PHE A 30 4.09 -10.44 -8.61
C PHE A 30 3.31 -11.41 -7.72
N ILE A 31 2.38 -10.87 -6.92
CA ILE A 31 1.35 -11.66 -6.25
C ILE A 31 0.00 -11.22 -6.78
N SER A 32 -0.78 -12.20 -7.24
CA SER A 32 -2.15 -11.97 -7.66
C SER A 32 -2.98 -11.40 -6.52
N THR A 33 -3.83 -10.45 -6.84
CA THR A 33 -4.78 -9.83 -5.91
C THR A 33 -5.57 -10.87 -5.09
N GLU A 34 -5.89 -12.02 -5.69
CA GLU A 34 -6.64 -13.11 -5.04
C GLU A 34 -5.83 -13.86 -3.96
N GLU A 35 -4.54 -14.13 -4.19
CA GLU A 35 -3.62 -14.69 -3.19
C GLU A 35 -3.43 -13.70 -2.04
N PHE A 36 -3.29 -12.42 -2.39
CA PHE A 36 -3.15 -11.35 -1.41
C PHE A 36 -4.40 -11.21 -0.54
N ASP A 37 -5.58 -11.23 -1.15
CA ASP A 37 -6.86 -11.15 -0.45
C ASP A 37 -7.10 -12.36 0.47
N GLN A 38 -6.74 -13.56 0.02
CA GLN A 38 -6.79 -14.77 0.85
C GLN A 38 -5.85 -14.67 2.05
N TRP A 39 -4.61 -14.23 1.83
CA TRP A 39 -3.64 -14.04 2.90
C TRP A 39 -4.11 -13.00 3.92
N MET A 40 -4.67 -11.88 3.46
CA MET A 40 -5.27 -10.87 4.33
C MET A 40 -6.44 -11.45 5.13
N SER A 41 -7.33 -12.21 4.48
CA SER A 41 -8.48 -12.82 5.13
C SER A 41 -8.07 -13.85 6.19
N ASP A 42 -7.08 -14.70 5.91
CA ASP A 42 -6.53 -15.69 6.86
C ASP A 42 -5.89 -15.00 8.08
N HIS A 43 -5.22 -13.88 7.86
CA HIS A 43 -4.56 -13.10 8.89
C HIS A 43 -5.49 -12.11 9.62
N GLY A 44 -6.77 -12.01 9.22
CA GLY A 44 -7.72 -11.04 9.79
C GLY A 44 -7.30 -9.59 9.52
N LEU A 45 -6.92 -9.30 8.29
CA LEU A 45 -6.53 -7.99 7.79
C LEU A 45 -7.46 -7.58 6.64
N LYS A 46 -7.65 -6.28 6.47
CA LYS A 46 -8.27 -5.68 5.28
C LYS A 46 -7.19 -4.97 4.49
N TRP A 47 -7.36 -4.98 3.18
CA TRP A 47 -6.55 -4.18 2.28
C TRP A 47 -7.46 -3.37 1.35
N LYS A 48 -6.94 -2.26 0.84
CA LYS A 48 -7.56 -1.44 -0.19
C LYS A 48 -6.47 -0.89 -1.10
N VAL A 49 -6.79 -0.69 -2.36
CA VAL A 49 -5.92 -0.01 -3.31
C VAL A 49 -6.50 1.34 -3.64
N ASN A 50 -5.65 2.36 -3.62
CA ASN A 50 -5.93 3.72 -4.05
C ASN A 50 -5.00 4.05 -5.21
N TYR A 51 -5.57 4.36 -6.36
CA TYR A 51 -4.83 4.82 -7.52
C TYR A 51 -4.83 6.35 -7.50
N ARG A 52 -3.73 6.96 -7.93
CA ARG A 52 -3.69 8.40 -8.14
C ARG A 52 -4.60 8.75 -9.31
N ASP A 53 -5.56 9.65 -9.09
CA ASP A 53 -6.42 10.15 -10.16
C ASP A 53 -5.60 10.76 -11.31
N GLU A 54 -5.84 10.24 -12.50
CA GLU A 54 -5.20 10.66 -13.75
C GLU A 54 -5.54 12.11 -14.12
N ASP A 55 -6.67 12.63 -13.63
CA ASP A 55 -7.15 14.00 -13.88
C ASP A 55 -6.30 15.06 -13.14
N MET A 56 -5.47 14.64 -12.17
CA MET A 56 -4.46 15.48 -11.49
C MET A 56 -3.03 15.20 -11.97
N LEU A 57 -2.87 14.61 -13.16
CA LEU A 57 -1.57 14.52 -13.82
C LEU A 57 -1.19 15.91 -14.32
N ASP A 58 -0.49 16.66 -13.48
CA ASP A 58 0.30 17.78 -13.97
C ASP A 58 1.29 17.23 -15.01
N PRO A 59 1.23 17.67 -16.28
CA PRO A 59 2.16 17.21 -17.33
C PRO A 59 3.61 17.65 -17.08
N THR A 60 3.86 18.35 -15.97
CA THR A 60 5.16 18.83 -15.51
C THR A 60 5.80 17.95 -14.44
N VAL A 61 5.06 17.00 -13.88
CA VAL A 61 5.59 16.03 -12.91
C VAL A 61 6.06 14.82 -13.71
N ASP A 62 7.37 14.71 -13.90
CA ASP A 62 8.00 13.48 -14.39
C ASP A 62 7.46 12.30 -13.55
N GLY A 63 6.84 11.33 -14.22
CA GLY A 63 5.93 10.34 -13.61
C GLY A 63 6.50 9.47 -12.49
N CYS A 64 7.78 9.58 -12.18
CA CYS A 64 8.45 8.81 -11.14
C CYS A 64 8.36 9.45 -9.74
N ASP A 65 8.10 10.76 -9.63
CA ASP A 65 8.13 11.47 -8.35
C ASP A 65 6.76 11.48 -7.66
N ILE A 66 6.45 10.39 -6.94
CA ILE A 66 5.24 10.28 -6.12
C ILE A 66 5.46 10.76 -4.68
N SER A 67 6.63 11.31 -4.38
CA SER A 67 6.99 11.85 -3.07
C SER A 67 6.02 12.95 -2.61
N ALA A 68 5.59 13.80 -3.55
CA ALA A 68 4.59 14.84 -3.30
C ALA A 68 3.14 14.32 -3.20
N TRP A 69 2.86 13.11 -3.72
CA TRP A 69 1.52 12.54 -3.72
C TRP A 69 1.19 11.92 -2.37
N GLN A 70 0.16 12.45 -1.70
CA GLN A 70 -0.37 11.88 -0.46
C GLN A 70 -1.72 11.21 -0.76
N PRO A 71 -1.77 9.87 -0.81
CA PRO A 71 -3.02 9.15 -1.00
C PRO A 71 -3.94 9.43 0.19
N GLU A 72 -5.23 9.60 -0.08
CA GLU A 72 -6.21 9.70 0.99
C GLU A 72 -6.42 8.33 1.64
N SER A 73 -6.31 8.28 2.97
CA SER A 73 -6.62 7.08 3.73
C SER A 73 -8.10 6.73 3.55
N PRO A 74 -8.43 5.47 3.22
CA PRO A 74 -9.80 5.06 2.98
C PRO A 74 -10.66 5.15 4.26
N GLU A 75 -11.99 5.18 4.10
CA GLU A 75 -12.92 5.21 5.23
C GLU A 75 -12.65 4.06 6.23
N GLY A 76 -12.41 4.44 7.49
CA GLY A 76 -12.09 3.55 8.61
C GLY A 76 -10.86 4.01 9.40
N GLY A 77 -10.85 3.79 10.72
CA GLY A 77 -9.65 4.05 11.53
C GLY A 77 -8.66 2.90 11.46
N GLY A 78 -7.36 3.18 11.53
CA GLY A 78 -6.30 2.17 11.58
C GLY A 78 -5.84 1.65 10.21
N TRP A 79 -6.07 2.40 9.14
CA TRP A 79 -5.40 2.16 7.87
C TRP A 79 -3.96 2.69 7.92
N PHE A 80 -3.03 1.90 7.42
CA PHE A 80 -1.64 2.26 7.23
C PHE A 80 -1.22 1.87 5.81
N VAL A 81 -0.20 2.53 5.27
CA VAL A 81 0.33 2.15 3.95
C VAL A 81 0.97 0.77 4.10
N GLY A 82 0.68 -0.14 3.18
CA GLY A 82 1.35 -1.44 3.04
C GLY A 82 2.36 -1.43 1.91
N SER A 83 2.02 -0.80 0.79
CA SER A 83 2.98 -0.52 -0.27
C SER A 83 2.52 0.71 -1.04
N ILE A 84 3.46 1.53 -1.45
CA ILE A 84 3.24 2.67 -2.32
C ILE A 84 4.35 2.65 -3.37
N HIS A 85 3.94 2.52 -4.63
CA HIS A 85 4.83 2.43 -5.77
C HIS A 85 4.18 3.05 -7.00
N ASP A 86 5.00 3.49 -7.93
CA ASP A 86 4.56 3.94 -9.24
C ASP A 86 4.62 2.77 -10.22
N THR A 87 3.68 2.75 -11.16
CA THR A 87 3.60 1.76 -12.23
C THR A 87 3.47 2.48 -13.57
N GLU A 88 3.55 1.75 -14.67
CA GLU A 88 3.33 2.33 -16.01
C GLU A 88 1.93 2.94 -16.19
N ASP A 89 0.97 2.53 -15.36
CA ASP A 89 -0.40 3.05 -15.30
C ASP A 89 -0.56 4.22 -14.30
N GLY A 90 0.53 4.58 -13.61
CA GLY A 90 0.59 5.64 -12.61
C GLY A 90 0.79 5.14 -11.18
N ALA A 91 0.72 6.10 -10.26
CA ALA A 91 1.01 5.89 -8.84
C ALA A 91 -0.10 5.10 -8.15
N VAL A 92 0.28 4.05 -7.44
CA VAL A 92 -0.63 3.20 -6.68
C VAL A 92 -0.21 3.10 -5.21
N CYS A 93 -1.20 3.15 -4.32
CA CYS A 93 -1.03 3.01 -2.89
C CYS A 93 -1.94 1.91 -2.34
N ILE A 94 -1.33 0.88 -1.80
CA ILE A 94 -1.97 -0.22 -1.09
C ILE A 94 -2.05 0.15 0.39
N TRP A 95 -3.28 0.29 0.89
CA TRP A 95 -3.61 0.50 2.28
C TRP A 95 -3.96 -0.81 2.96
N LEU A 96 -3.41 -1.04 4.14
CA LEU A 96 -3.64 -2.21 4.98
C LEU A 96 -4.25 -1.79 6.30
N ARG A 97 -5.06 -2.66 6.89
CA ARG A 97 -5.70 -2.43 8.18
C ARG A 97 -5.92 -3.74 8.91
N SER A 98 -5.64 -3.76 10.19
CA SER A 98 -5.97 -4.90 11.05
C SER A 98 -7.47 -4.95 11.34
N THR A 99 -8.10 -6.10 11.11
CA THR A 99 -9.49 -6.36 11.54
C THR A 99 -9.58 -7.00 12.91
N ALA A 100 -8.45 -7.47 13.45
CA ALA A 100 -8.38 -7.89 14.82
C ALA A 100 -8.79 -6.69 15.71
N PRO A 101 -9.86 -6.81 16.52
CA PRO A 101 -10.03 -5.87 17.62
C PRO A 101 -8.79 -6.02 18.50
N GLU A 102 -8.13 -4.92 18.80
CA GLU A 102 -7.12 -4.87 19.86
C GLU A 102 -7.85 -5.29 21.15
N VAL A 103 -7.78 -6.58 21.45
CA VAL A 103 -8.21 -7.13 22.73
C VAL A 103 -7.02 -6.96 23.66
N GLU A 104 -6.97 -5.80 24.32
CA GLU A 104 -6.24 -5.63 25.58
C GLU A 104 -7.18 -5.82 26.77
#